data_AF-A0A1S8TEM8-F1
#
_entry.id   AF-A0A1S8TEM8-F1
#
_cell.length_a   1.000
_cell.length_b   1.000
_cell.length_c   1.000
_cell.angle_alpha   90.00
_cell.angle_beta   90.00
_cell.angle_gamma   90.00
#
_symmetry.space_group_name_H-M   'P 1'
#
loop_
_entity.id
_entity.type
_entity.pdbx_description
1 polymer ?
#
loop_
_entity_poly.entity_id
_entity_poly.type
_entity_poly.pdbx_seq_one_letter_code
_entity_poly.pdbx_strand_id
1 'polypeptide(L)'
;MKRKIIKSFNMVLACVTAISIFFIIPSNVFAVEQTTSINLETSQEKPSSLKDATYLGVTDSDNDLISYRLQVTMKDSKITKANFYMCFDGCEYTSDTTAYLLNNQIMGMKNPVRIARYESMNNTFNDNALAAKSYNEKLIGISNPSELPQPSTNKEVYAALQEAWKNIMDDQLIVIEHRDEALGDNNNILHDWNEYIPKYVQDHPSARVPMVMVLHAAGNNIEQAEGLGFPYVGAKANFITVIPSATTPGFWSEPNSKSTSYNDEGFLLKLINDVEKHYSIDTQKIYMSGISLGATMTADMGLLHPEIFSGIDVVAGGPSLNADTVSSIQKRVSQNLTRLPITFGVGTDDGVNFLKADSNSKPQLRTEYESFFNTLKKMNNISLTTFDANYTFGSPLKNSQTLEKYGYKINTGEWYSNDNLQKTDYMMMCTVNEMWHSNPNPYYAEMSWNYLNKFSRKADGTLIQLPS
;
A
#
# COMPACT_ATOMS: atom_id res chain seq x y z
N MET A 1 -32.87 -37.28 -16.35
CA MET A 1 -32.47 -35.94 -15.86
C MET A 1 -31.05 -36.02 -15.33
N LYS A 2 -30.06 -35.56 -16.09
CA LYS A 2 -28.65 -35.55 -15.67
C LYS A 2 -28.35 -34.20 -15.01
N ARG A 3 -28.01 -34.20 -13.72
CA ARG A 3 -27.45 -33.03 -13.02
C ARG A 3 -26.08 -32.71 -13.64
N LYS A 4 -25.92 -31.49 -14.16
CA LYS A 4 -24.60 -30.93 -14.52
C LYS A 4 -23.83 -30.71 -13.23
N ILE A 5 -22.71 -31.41 -13.08
CA ILE A 5 -21.69 -31.13 -12.08
C ILE A 5 -20.84 -30.00 -12.65
N ILE A 6 -20.95 -28.80 -12.09
CA ILE A 6 -20.00 -27.71 -12.32
C ILE A 6 -18.93 -27.85 -11.25
N LYS A 7 -17.70 -28.19 -11.65
CA LYS A 7 -16.54 -28.21 -10.76
C LYS A 7 -16.15 -26.76 -10.45
N SER A 8 -16.44 -26.31 -9.24
CA SER A 8 -15.73 -25.20 -8.59
C SER A 8 -14.37 -25.73 -8.13
N PHE A 9 -13.28 -25.29 -8.75
CA PHE A 9 -11.93 -25.73 -8.39
C PHE A 9 -10.96 -24.54 -8.31
N ASN A 10 -10.42 -24.36 -7.11
CA ASN A 10 -9.08 -23.88 -6.77
C ASN A 10 -8.63 -22.48 -7.21
N MET A 11 -9.20 -21.44 -6.59
CA MET A 11 -8.45 -20.19 -6.41
C MET A 11 -7.93 -20.06 -4.97
N VAL A 12 -8.73 -20.49 -3.99
CA VAL A 12 -8.36 -20.55 -2.57
C VAL A 12 -7.14 -21.45 -2.32
N LEU A 13 -7.03 -22.58 -3.06
CA LEU A 13 -5.98 -23.56 -2.76
C LEU A 13 -4.58 -23.14 -3.23
N ALA A 14 -4.44 -22.26 -4.22
CA ALA A 14 -3.12 -21.79 -4.67
C ALA A 14 -2.49 -20.79 -3.69
N CYS A 15 -3.30 -19.92 -3.07
CA CYS A 15 -2.87 -19.09 -1.97
C CYS A 15 -2.64 -19.93 -0.70
N VAL A 16 -3.45 -20.97 -0.46
CA VAL A 16 -3.36 -21.81 0.75
C VAL A 16 -2.24 -22.87 0.72
N THR A 17 -1.84 -23.41 -0.42
CA THR A 17 -0.76 -24.43 -0.46
C THR A 17 0.65 -23.84 -0.30
N ALA A 18 0.81 -22.53 -0.46
CA ALA A 18 2.05 -21.82 -0.09
C ALA A 18 2.13 -21.47 1.42
N ILE A 19 1.05 -21.70 2.20
CA ILE A 19 0.94 -21.29 3.62
C ILE A 19 1.79 -22.15 4.56
N SER A 20 2.36 -23.27 4.10
CA SER A 20 3.10 -24.19 4.99
C SER A 20 4.45 -23.66 5.54
N ILE A 21 4.84 -22.39 5.31
CA ILE A 21 6.15 -21.86 5.75
C ILE A 21 6.09 -20.52 6.52
N PHE A 22 4.92 -19.87 6.67
CA PHE A 22 4.86 -18.50 7.21
C PHE A 22 4.10 -18.41 8.54
N PHE A 23 4.80 -18.69 9.64
CA PHE A 23 4.38 -18.25 10.98
C PHE A 23 5.59 -17.66 11.70
N ILE A 24 5.74 -16.35 11.63
CA ILE A 24 6.47 -15.59 12.65
C ILE A 24 5.46 -14.57 13.17
N ILE A 25 4.94 -14.82 14.37
CA ILE A 25 4.13 -13.86 15.11
C ILE A 25 5.15 -12.95 15.82
N PRO A 26 5.31 -11.68 15.44
CA PRO A 26 6.10 -10.77 16.24
C PRO A 26 5.41 -10.59 17.60
N SER A 27 6.21 -10.67 18.66
CA SER A 27 5.75 -10.45 20.02
C SER A 27 5.52 -8.95 20.21
N ASN A 28 4.26 -8.52 20.27
CA ASN A 28 3.91 -7.14 20.60
C ASN A 28 4.43 -6.79 22.00
N VAL A 29 5.24 -5.74 22.09
CA VAL A 29 5.59 -5.11 23.37
C VAL A 29 5.00 -3.71 23.37
N PHE A 30 4.37 -3.37 24.50
CA PHE A 30 3.84 -2.08 24.95
C PHE A 30 2.33 -1.85 24.73
N ALA A 31 1.60 -2.08 25.83
CA ALA A 31 0.31 -1.45 26.13
C ALA A 31 0.56 -0.06 26.75
N VAL A 32 -0.25 0.94 26.37
CA VAL A 32 -0.95 1.90 27.27
C VAL A 32 -1.96 2.67 26.40
N GLU A 33 -3.22 2.70 26.83
CA GLU A 33 -4.31 3.52 26.27
C GLU A 33 -3.96 5.01 26.21
N GLN A 34 -4.20 5.66 25.07
CA GLN A 34 -4.40 7.12 25.02
C GLN A 34 -5.54 7.46 24.06
N THR A 35 -6.74 7.64 24.63
CA THR A 35 -7.82 8.40 24.00
C THR A 35 -7.52 9.89 24.17
N THR A 36 -7.15 10.57 23.09
CA THR A 36 -7.10 12.04 23.06
C THR A 36 -7.85 12.57 21.85
N SER A 37 -9.05 13.08 22.11
CA SER A 37 -9.78 13.96 21.20
C SER A 37 -9.03 15.30 21.05
N ILE A 38 -8.59 15.64 19.85
CA ILE A 38 -7.89 16.90 19.57
C ILE A 38 -8.93 18.00 19.32
N ASN A 39 -9.03 18.97 20.23
CA ASN A 39 -9.68 20.24 19.96
C ASN A 39 -8.69 21.17 19.24
N LEU A 40 -9.06 21.60 18.03
CA LEU A 40 -8.34 22.59 17.25
C LEU A 40 -8.75 24.00 17.72
N GLU A 41 -7.97 24.62 18.60
CA GLU A 41 -8.00 26.08 18.80
C GLU A 41 -6.77 26.74 18.16
N THR A 42 -7.03 27.84 17.48
CA THR A 42 -6.07 28.66 16.73
C THR A 42 -5.24 29.57 17.65
N SER A 43 -3.91 29.53 17.54
CA SER A 43 -3.05 30.63 18.01
C SER A 43 -1.83 30.83 17.10
N GLN A 44 -1.52 32.10 16.85
CA GLN A 44 -0.53 32.65 15.91
C GLN A 44 0.94 32.60 16.41
N GLU A 45 1.86 32.28 15.47
CA GLU A 45 3.30 32.65 15.30
C GLU A 45 4.29 32.45 16.48
N LYS A 46 5.51 31.86 16.39
CA LYS A 46 6.45 31.35 15.35
C LYS A 46 7.48 30.40 16.08
N PRO A 47 8.31 29.59 15.40
CA PRO A 47 8.38 28.14 15.61
C PRO A 47 9.49 27.60 16.56
N SER A 48 9.14 26.66 17.45
CA SER A 48 9.45 25.26 17.10
C SER A 48 8.35 24.86 16.12
N SER A 49 8.65 24.52 14.87
CA SER A 49 7.65 24.57 13.78
C SER A 49 6.61 23.46 13.85
N LEU A 50 6.83 22.52 14.76
CA LEU A 50 5.99 21.37 15.00
C LEU A 50 5.06 21.69 16.17
N LYS A 51 3.78 21.39 15.98
CA LYS A 51 2.74 21.42 17.03
C LYS A 51 2.78 20.10 17.82
N ASP A 52 2.00 20.04 18.89
CA ASP A 52 1.80 18.80 19.64
C ASP A 52 1.09 17.77 18.75
N ALA A 53 1.86 16.81 18.26
CA ALA A 53 1.43 15.76 17.34
C ALA A 53 2.51 14.68 17.20
N THR A 54 2.15 13.56 16.58
CA THR A 54 3.10 12.56 16.12
C THR A 54 3.41 12.79 14.65
N TYR A 55 4.70 12.94 14.33
CA TYR A 55 5.20 13.16 12.98
C TYR A 55 5.96 11.95 12.47
N LEU A 56 5.89 11.72 11.17
CA LEU A 56 6.66 10.72 10.46
C LEU A 56 7.60 11.39 9.46
N GLY A 57 8.88 11.03 9.53
CA GLY A 57 9.87 11.33 8.51
C GLY A 57 10.53 10.06 8.04
N VAL A 58 10.75 9.96 6.74
CA VAL A 58 11.41 8.82 6.13
C VAL A 58 12.53 9.36 5.28
N THR A 59 13.72 8.78 5.37
CA THR A 59 14.90 9.30 4.68
C THR A 59 14.81 9.26 3.16
N ASP A 60 13.80 8.62 2.59
CA ASP A 60 13.94 8.14 1.23
C ASP A 60 13.26 9.01 0.17
N SER A 61 14.09 9.67 -0.63
CA SER A 61 13.68 10.17 -1.95
C SER A 61 13.74 9.08 -3.03
N ASP A 62 14.35 7.91 -2.74
CA ASP A 62 14.72 6.92 -3.76
C ASP A 62 14.22 5.48 -3.49
N ASN A 63 13.85 5.13 -2.26
CA ASN A 63 13.38 3.81 -1.81
C ASN A 63 14.12 2.61 -2.42
N ASP A 64 15.45 2.69 -2.38
CA ASP A 64 16.34 1.66 -2.90
C ASP A 64 16.75 0.73 -1.76
N LEU A 65 16.02 -0.37 -1.61
CA LEU A 65 16.30 -1.53 -0.75
C LEU A 65 16.34 -1.25 0.78
N ILE A 66 16.84 -0.10 1.25
CA ILE A 66 16.89 0.37 2.64
C ILE A 66 16.43 1.81 2.75
N SER A 67 15.51 2.04 3.67
CA SER A 67 15.14 3.36 4.15
C SER A 67 15.25 3.42 5.68
N TYR A 68 15.23 4.61 6.27
CA TYR A 68 15.06 4.75 7.71
C TYR A 68 13.79 5.55 7.99
N ARG A 69 13.07 5.17 9.03
CA ARG A 69 11.86 5.85 9.48
C ARG A 69 12.08 6.40 10.86
N LEU A 70 11.67 7.65 11.04
CA LEU A 70 11.65 8.37 12.30
C LEU A 70 10.22 8.80 12.58
N GLN A 71 9.60 8.20 13.58
CA GLN A 71 8.34 8.65 14.15
C GLN A 71 8.63 9.36 15.48
N VAL A 72 8.15 10.59 15.66
CA VAL A 72 8.36 11.37 16.89
C VAL A 72 7.07 12.00 17.37
N THR A 73 6.75 11.85 18.64
CA THR A 73 5.66 12.59 19.29
C THR A 73 6.22 13.84 19.93
N MET A 74 5.82 15.00 19.41
CA MET A 74 6.14 16.31 19.97
C MET A 74 5.10 16.69 21.02
N LYS A 75 5.58 17.23 22.15
CA LYS A 75 4.76 17.89 23.16
C LYS A 75 5.55 19.00 23.82
N ASP A 76 4.96 20.19 23.95
CA ASP A 76 5.61 21.37 24.55
C ASP A 76 7.00 21.63 23.92
N SER A 77 7.06 21.54 22.58
CA SER A 77 8.28 21.68 21.77
C SER A 77 9.37 20.62 21.97
N LYS A 78 9.10 19.55 22.74
CA LYS A 78 10.06 18.46 23.00
C LYS A 78 9.58 17.13 22.47
N ILE A 79 10.53 16.28 22.10
CA ILE A 79 10.25 14.89 21.76
C ILE A 79 9.91 14.13 23.04
N THR A 80 8.74 13.49 23.08
CA THR A 80 8.25 12.68 24.22
C THR A 80 8.15 11.19 23.91
N LYS A 81 8.05 10.83 22.63
CA LYS A 81 8.22 9.47 22.12
C LYS A 81 9.03 9.56 20.83
N ALA A 82 9.89 8.58 20.59
CA ALA A 82 10.65 8.46 19.35
C ALA A 82 10.78 6.99 18.97
N ASN A 83 10.58 6.69 17.68
CA ASN A 83 10.86 5.41 17.08
C ASN A 83 11.66 5.63 15.79
N PHE A 84 12.96 5.38 15.85
CA PHE A 84 13.89 5.43 14.72
C PHE A 84 14.37 4.02 14.40
N TYR A 85 14.05 3.55 13.20
CA TYR A 85 14.35 2.20 12.76
C TYR A 85 14.73 2.14 11.29
N MET A 86 15.45 1.08 10.94
CA MET A 86 15.80 0.76 9.57
C MET A 86 14.67 -0.06 8.95
N CYS A 87 14.36 0.23 7.70
CA CYS A 87 13.46 -0.54 6.87
C CYS A 87 14.22 -1.22 5.75
N PHE A 88 13.72 -2.38 5.34
CA PHE A 88 14.22 -3.14 4.20
C PHE A 88 13.05 -3.49 3.29
N ASP A 89 13.14 -3.13 2.01
CA ASP A 89 12.05 -3.32 1.03
C ASP A 89 10.69 -2.80 1.53
N GLY A 90 10.70 -1.66 2.23
CA GLY A 90 9.49 -1.04 2.78
C GLY A 90 8.95 -1.64 4.08
N CYS A 91 9.54 -2.70 4.63
CA CYS A 91 9.14 -3.27 5.92
C CYS A 91 10.11 -2.87 7.04
N GLU A 92 9.63 -2.71 8.28
CA GLU A 92 10.51 -2.54 9.45
C GLU A 92 11.46 -3.73 9.59
N TYR A 93 12.72 -3.44 9.88
CA TYR A 93 13.71 -4.44 10.21
C TYR A 93 14.22 -4.25 11.65
N THR A 94 13.91 -5.22 12.49
CA THR A 94 14.48 -5.37 13.84
C THR A 94 15.68 -6.32 13.83
N SER A 95 16.54 -6.29 14.85
CA SER A 95 17.67 -7.22 15.01
C SER A 95 17.26 -8.71 15.04
N ASP A 96 15.98 -8.98 15.29
CA ASP A 96 15.40 -10.32 15.37
C ASP A 96 14.81 -10.78 14.02
N THR A 97 14.83 -9.90 13.01
CA THR A 97 14.29 -10.14 11.66
C THR A 97 15.28 -10.99 10.85
N THR A 98 15.54 -12.19 11.35
CA THR A 98 16.30 -13.34 10.80
C THR A 98 17.15 -13.19 9.53
N ALA A 99 18.27 -13.93 9.52
CA ALA A 99 19.12 -14.18 8.34
C ALA A 99 18.38 -14.69 7.08
N TYR A 100 17.11 -15.10 7.20
CA TYR A 100 16.26 -15.56 6.09
C TYR A 100 15.92 -14.44 5.09
N LEU A 101 15.58 -13.22 5.56
CA LEU A 101 15.27 -12.12 4.64
C LEU A 101 16.52 -11.71 3.84
N LEU A 102 17.68 -11.67 4.50
CA LEU A 102 18.96 -11.39 3.86
C LEU A 102 19.28 -12.50 2.83
N ASN A 103 19.36 -13.76 3.28
CA ASN A 103 19.80 -14.88 2.43
C ASN A 103 18.90 -15.19 1.23
N ASN A 104 17.59 -14.91 1.32
CA ASN A 104 16.68 -15.18 0.20
C ASN A 104 16.56 -14.01 -0.77
N GLN A 105 16.77 -12.75 -0.36
CA GLN A 105 16.62 -11.63 -1.31
C GLN A 105 17.73 -11.52 -2.36
N ILE A 106 18.90 -12.16 -2.18
CA ILE A 106 19.87 -12.31 -3.28
C ILE A 106 19.28 -13.15 -4.42
N MET A 107 18.43 -14.14 -4.10
CA MET A 107 17.97 -15.08 -5.11
C MET A 107 17.17 -14.31 -6.18
N GLY A 108 17.67 -14.27 -7.41
CA GLY A 108 17.00 -13.59 -8.52
C GLY A 108 17.33 -12.10 -8.70
N MET A 109 18.03 -11.45 -7.76
CA MET A 109 18.61 -10.12 -8.01
C MET A 109 19.73 -10.26 -9.05
N LYS A 110 19.60 -9.60 -10.21
CA LYS A 110 20.61 -9.65 -11.30
C LYS A 110 21.23 -8.29 -11.58
N ASN A 111 20.57 -7.20 -11.20
CA ASN A 111 21.11 -5.84 -11.35
C ASN A 111 22.40 -5.69 -10.52
N PRO A 112 23.57 -5.45 -11.16
CA PRO A 112 24.86 -5.37 -10.45
C PRO A 112 24.93 -4.25 -9.41
N VAL A 113 24.20 -3.14 -9.62
CA VAL A 113 24.15 -2.02 -8.66
C VAL A 113 23.41 -2.45 -7.40
N ARG A 114 22.27 -3.14 -7.56
CA ARG A 114 21.49 -3.67 -6.43
C ARG A 114 22.27 -4.76 -5.68
N ILE A 115 22.95 -5.65 -6.40
CA ILE A 115 23.80 -6.70 -5.80
C ILE A 115 24.92 -6.06 -4.98
N ALA A 116 25.67 -5.12 -5.55
CA ALA A 116 26.76 -4.46 -4.84
C ALA A 116 26.28 -3.70 -3.59
N ARG A 117 25.10 -3.09 -3.65
CA ARG A 117 24.47 -2.42 -2.51
C ARG A 117 24.01 -3.40 -1.43
N TYR A 118 23.44 -4.54 -1.81
CA TYR A 118 23.11 -5.61 -0.87
C TYR A 118 24.39 -6.19 -0.22
N GLU A 119 25.42 -6.50 -1.02
CA GLU A 119 26.66 -7.13 -0.55
C GLU A 119 27.47 -6.24 0.39
N SER A 120 27.53 -4.93 0.14
CA SER A 120 28.20 -3.98 1.02
C SER A 120 27.59 -3.94 2.43
N MET A 121 26.33 -4.38 2.56
CA MET A 121 25.54 -4.28 3.78
C MET A 121 25.36 -5.60 4.51
N ASN A 122 25.52 -6.75 3.83
CA ASN A 122 25.33 -8.07 4.44
C ASN A 122 26.14 -8.27 5.74
N ASN A 123 27.26 -7.55 5.89
CA ASN A 123 28.12 -7.61 7.08
C ASN A 123 27.83 -6.53 8.15
N THR A 124 27.04 -5.50 7.85
CA THR A 124 26.78 -4.34 8.73
C THR A 124 25.29 -4.15 9.06
N PHE A 125 24.41 -4.96 8.47
CA PHE A 125 22.95 -4.81 8.54
C PHE A 125 22.41 -4.79 9.97
N ASN A 126 22.80 -5.78 10.78
CA ASN A 126 22.40 -5.88 12.19
C ASN A 126 22.97 -4.70 13.01
N ASP A 127 24.22 -4.32 12.75
CA ASP A 127 24.87 -3.21 13.45
C ASP A 127 24.16 -1.87 13.16
N ASN A 128 23.71 -1.67 11.92
CA ASN A 128 22.94 -0.50 11.52
C ASN A 128 21.55 -0.47 12.17
N ALA A 129 20.84 -1.61 12.18
CA ALA A 129 19.53 -1.73 12.84
C ALA A 129 19.63 -1.44 14.35
N LEU A 130 20.62 -2.01 15.03
CA LEU A 130 20.89 -1.78 16.45
C LEU A 130 21.28 -0.32 16.71
N ALA A 131 22.11 0.27 15.84
CA ALA A 131 22.50 1.67 15.95
C ALA A 131 21.29 2.62 15.83
N ALA A 132 20.38 2.37 14.88
CA ALA A 132 19.17 3.19 14.70
C ALA A 132 18.31 3.17 15.98
N LYS A 133 17.97 1.98 16.47
CA LYS A 133 17.17 1.81 17.69
C LYS A 133 17.81 2.47 18.92
N SER A 134 19.15 2.52 18.98
CA SER A 134 19.88 3.14 20.10
C SER A 134 19.67 4.66 20.24
N TYR A 135 19.04 5.32 19.26
CA TYR A 135 18.69 6.74 19.33
C TYR A 135 17.36 7.01 20.02
N ASN A 136 16.43 6.05 20.07
CA ASN A 136 15.05 6.27 20.53
C ASN A 136 14.98 6.89 21.93
N GLU A 137 15.71 6.33 22.89
CA GLU A 137 15.75 6.87 24.27
C GLU A 137 16.51 8.20 24.35
N LYS A 138 17.55 8.39 23.51
CA LYS A 138 18.38 9.60 23.52
C LYS A 138 17.66 10.82 22.95
N LEU A 139 16.71 10.59 22.05
CA LEU A 139 15.88 11.63 21.45
C LEU A 139 14.86 12.21 22.44
N ILE A 140 14.57 11.53 23.56
CA ILE A 140 13.55 12.00 24.50
C ILE A 140 14.05 13.24 25.26
N GLY A 141 13.22 14.27 25.31
CA GLY A 141 13.46 15.50 26.06
C GLY A 141 14.24 16.59 25.33
N ILE A 142 14.83 16.27 24.16
CA ILE A 142 15.43 17.25 23.24
C ILE A 142 14.40 17.71 22.20
N SER A 143 14.72 18.81 21.51
CA SER A 143 13.82 19.42 20.51
C SER A 143 14.26 19.11 19.09
N ASN A 144 15.53 18.78 18.89
CA ASN A 144 16.13 18.47 17.60
C ASN A 144 17.25 17.41 17.74
N PRO A 145 17.30 16.37 16.89
CA PRO A 145 18.39 15.40 16.86
C PRO A 145 19.81 15.99 16.74
N SER A 146 19.99 17.22 16.26
CA SER A 146 21.30 17.89 16.23
C SER A 146 21.86 18.23 17.62
N GLU A 147 21.03 18.17 18.67
CA GLU A 147 21.46 18.31 20.07
C GLU A 147 22.24 17.08 20.56
N LEU A 148 22.12 15.93 19.87
CA LEU A 148 22.88 14.73 20.18
C LEU A 148 24.35 14.87 19.75
N PRO A 149 25.30 14.32 20.52
CA PRO A 149 26.67 14.20 20.04
C PRO A 149 26.72 13.23 18.86
N GLN A 150 27.37 13.63 17.76
CA GLN A 150 27.60 12.75 16.61
C GLN A 150 28.33 11.47 17.07
N PRO A 151 27.82 10.26 16.75
CA PRO A 151 28.50 9.04 17.13
C PRO A 151 29.84 8.91 16.37
N SER A 152 30.87 8.43 17.07
CA SER A 152 32.13 8.08 16.41
C SER A 152 32.05 6.76 15.62
N THR A 153 31.07 5.89 15.92
CA THR A 153 31.03 4.50 15.47
C THR A 153 30.07 4.18 14.32
N ASN A 154 29.00 4.96 14.09
CA ASN A 154 28.09 4.74 12.94
C ASN A 154 27.58 6.07 12.35
N LYS A 155 28.38 6.66 11.47
CA LYS A 155 28.12 7.97 10.86
C LYS A 155 26.96 7.97 9.87
N GLU A 156 26.74 6.85 9.18
CA GLU A 156 25.70 6.70 8.16
C GLU A 156 24.31 6.70 8.81
N VAL A 157 24.12 5.92 9.87
CA VAL A 157 22.85 5.89 10.62
C VAL A 157 22.54 7.24 11.26
N TYR A 158 23.56 7.95 11.74
CA TYR A 158 23.36 9.31 12.25
C TYR A 158 22.94 10.30 11.15
N ALA A 159 23.56 10.22 9.96
CA ALA A 159 23.16 11.05 8.83
C ALA A 159 21.71 10.76 8.41
N ALA A 160 21.32 9.48 8.36
CA ALA A 160 19.95 9.06 8.11
C ALA A 160 18.97 9.63 9.16
N LEU A 161 19.33 9.63 10.45
CA LEU A 161 18.50 10.26 11.49
C LEU A 161 18.28 11.76 11.21
N GLN A 162 19.34 12.49 10.85
CA GLN A 162 19.24 13.92 10.53
C GLN A 162 18.39 14.17 9.28
N GLU A 163 18.50 13.31 8.28
CA GLU A 163 17.70 13.38 7.06
C GLU A 163 16.21 13.09 7.31
N ALA A 164 15.90 12.03 8.07
CA ALA A 164 14.52 11.73 8.45
C ALA A 164 13.89 12.90 9.22
N TRP A 165 14.65 13.51 10.14
CA TRP A 165 14.22 14.71 10.85
C TRP A 165 14.02 15.92 9.94
N LYS A 166 14.90 16.14 8.97
CA LYS A 166 14.71 17.18 7.95
C LYS A 166 13.38 16.97 7.22
N ASN A 167 13.04 15.74 6.85
CA ASN A 167 11.79 15.43 6.17
C ASN A 167 10.57 15.65 7.09
N ILE A 168 10.67 15.39 8.41
CA ILE A 168 9.63 15.82 9.37
C ILE A 168 9.42 17.34 9.31
N MET A 169 10.50 18.11 9.28
CA MET A 169 10.42 19.56 9.29
C MET A 169 9.85 20.14 7.99
N ASP A 170 10.20 19.51 6.85
CA ASP A 170 9.79 19.92 5.51
C ASP A 170 8.33 19.49 5.21
N ASP A 171 8.01 18.21 5.41
CA ASP A 171 6.72 17.63 5.03
C ASP A 171 5.65 17.76 6.14
N GLN A 172 6.07 17.81 7.41
CA GLN A 172 5.22 17.84 8.60
C GLN A 172 4.08 16.80 8.55
N LEU A 173 4.35 15.62 7.99
CA LEU A 173 3.37 14.54 7.87
C LEU A 173 2.98 14.05 9.27
N ILE A 174 1.72 14.25 9.64
CA ILE A 174 1.18 13.76 10.91
C ILE A 174 0.67 12.34 10.74
N VAL A 175 0.91 11.51 11.75
CA VAL A 175 0.31 10.19 11.89
C VAL A 175 -0.59 10.16 13.12
N ILE A 176 -1.84 9.76 12.94
CA ILE A 176 -2.78 9.51 14.03
C ILE A 176 -3.02 8.00 14.09
N GLU A 177 -2.76 7.41 15.26
CA GLU A 177 -2.90 5.97 15.50
C GLU A 177 -4.19 5.74 16.29
N HIS A 178 -5.08 4.93 15.73
CA HIS A 178 -6.35 4.56 16.33
C HIS A 178 -6.34 3.11 16.76
N ARG A 179 -6.82 2.86 17.97
CA ARG A 179 -6.89 1.55 18.62
C ARG A 179 -8.14 1.55 19.51
N ASP A 180 -9.31 1.50 18.90
CA ASP A 180 -10.58 1.70 19.61
C ASP A 180 -11.78 0.97 18.97
N GLU A 181 -12.93 1.03 19.64
CA GLU A 181 -14.19 0.40 19.23
C GLU A 181 -15.14 1.38 18.50
N ALA A 182 -14.67 2.57 18.07
CA ALA A 182 -15.52 3.67 17.63
C ALA A 182 -16.41 3.33 16.41
N LEU A 183 -15.98 2.38 15.59
CA LEU A 183 -16.73 1.94 14.41
C LEU A 183 -17.95 1.06 14.79
N GLY A 184 -17.91 0.38 15.94
CA GLY A 184 -19.01 -0.41 16.48
C GLY A 184 -19.55 -1.53 15.56
N ASP A 185 -18.74 -2.03 14.63
CA ASP A 185 -18.99 -3.26 13.87
C ASP A 185 -18.37 -4.49 14.53
N ASN A 186 -18.60 -5.66 13.92
CA ASN A 186 -18.03 -6.93 14.36
C ASN A 186 -18.24 -7.22 15.88
N ASN A 187 -19.40 -6.78 16.41
CA ASN A 187 -19.77 -6.81 17.83
C ASN A 187 -18.89 -5.92 18.74
N ASN A 188 -18.59 -4.70 18.29
CA ASN A 188 -17.73 -3.72 18.97
C ASN A 188 -16.34 -4.27 19.23
N ILE A 189 -15.75 -4.97 18.25
CA ILE A 189 -14.35 -5.34 18.36
C ILE A 189 -13.49 -4.08 18.18
N LEU A 190 -12.35 -4.05 18.89
CA LEU A 190 -11.35 -3.01 18.72
C LEU A 190 -10.71 -3.14 17.32
N HIS A 191 -10.64 -2.02 16.61
CA HIS A 191 -9.99 -1.91 15.32
C HIS A 191 -8.74 -1.03 15.41
N ASP A 192 -7.75 -1.39 14.59
CA ASP A 192 -6.47 -0.71 14.49
C ASP A 192 -6.36 -0.06 13.12
N TRP A 193 -6.14 1.26 13.07
CA TRP A 193 -5.77 1.94 11.82
C TRP A 193 -4.88 3.15 12.09
N ASN A 194 -4.11 3.53 11.07
CA ASN A 194 -3.32 4.75 11.08
C ASN A 194 -3.80 5.70 9.97
N GLU A 195 -3.90 6.97 10.31
CA GLU A 195 -4.24 8.06 9.38
C GLU A 195 -3.02 8.96 9.16
N TYR A 196 -2.67 9.20 7.91
CA TYR A 196 -1.52 10.01 7.53
C TYR A 196 -2.03 11.32 6.91
N ILE A 197 -1.79 12.42 7.62
CA ILE A 197 -2.38 13.72 7.36
C ILE A 197 -1.32 14.69 6.81
N PRO A 198 -1.34 14.99 5.49
CA PRO A 198 -0.41 15.94 4.88
C PRO A 198 -0.49 17.33 5.52
N LYS A 199 0.64 18.06 5.52
CA LYS A 199 0.68 19.45 5.97
C LYS A 199 -0.40 20.32 5.33
N TYR A 200 -0.65 20.15 4.03
CA TYR A 200 -1.68 20.90 3.33
C TYR A 200 -3.07 20.73 3.96
N VAL A 201 -3.45 19.50 4.35
CA VAL A 201 -4.75 19.23 4.99
C VAL A 201 -4.81 19.88 6.38
N GLN A 202 -3.70 19.85 7.11
CA GLN A 202 -3.60 20.50 8.42
C GLN A 202 -3.79 22.02 8.31
N ASP A 203 -3.18 22.63 7.29
CA ASP A 203 -3.25 24.08 7.05
C ASP A 203 -4.58 24.50 6.39
N HIS A 204 -5.31 23.56 5.77
CA HIS A 204 -6.56 23.81 5.04
C HIS A 204 -7.66 22.77 5.38
N PRO A 205 -8.16 22.72 6.63
CA PRO A 205 -9.08 21.67 7.10
C PRO A 205 -10.42 21.60 6.35
N SER A 206 -10.81 22.67 5.65
CA SER A 206 -12.03 22.73 4.83
C SER A 206 -11.81 22.35 3.36
N ALA A 207 -10.56 22.12 2.92
CA ALA A 207 -10.28 21.74 1.55
C ALA A 207 -10.71 20.29 1.33
N ARG A 208 -11.49 20.06 0.27
CA ARG A 208 -11.86 18.70 -0.14
C ARG A 208 -10.66 18.03 -0.79
N VAL A 209 -10.16 16.98 -0.15
CA VAL A 209 -8.96 16.25 -0.59
C VAL A 209 -9.27 14.78 -0.91
N PRO A 210 -8.55 14.15 -1.85
CA PRO A 210 -8.69 12.72 -2.09
C PRO A 210 -8.32 11.89 -0.85
N MET A 211 -8.76 10.62 -0.88
CA MET A 211 -8.36 9.63 0.12
C MET A 211 -7.86 8.36 -0.57
N VAL A 212 -6.78 7.77 -0.05
CA VAL A 212 -6.31 6.44 -0.44
C VAL A 212 -6.30 5.52 0.77
N MET A 213 -7.07 4.43 0.72
CA MET A 213 -7.00 3.36 1.71
C MET A 213 -5.99 2.29 1.27
N VAL A 214 -5.10 1.83 2.15
CA VAL A 214 -4.01 0.90 1.77
C VAL A 214 -4.02 -0.34 2.64
N LEU A 215 -4.05 -1.53 2.03
CA LEU A 215 -4.25 -2.80 2.74
C LEU A 215 -3.00 -3.69 2.71
N HIS A 216 -2.65 -4.23 3.88
CA HIS A 216 -1.46 -5.07 4.08
C HIS A 216 -1.60 -6.49 3.52
N ALA A 217 -0.48 -7.16 3.26
CA ALA A 217 -0.44 -8.56 2.84
C ALA A 217 -0.85 -9.54 3.96
N ALA A 218 -1.05 -10.81 3.62
CA ALA A 218 -1.27 -11.87 4.60
C ALA A 218 -0.08 -11.97 5.58
N GLY A 219 -0.37 -12.14 6.87
CA GLY A 219 0.63 -12.22 7.95
C GLY A 219 1.36 -10.91 8.26
N ASN A 220 0.94 -9.79 7.66
CA ASN A 220 1.59 -8.48 7.82
C ASN A 220 0.70 -7.48 8.59
N ASN A 221 1.13 -6.22 8.65
CA ASN A 221 0.60 -5.17 9.51
C ASN A 221 0.59 -3.80 8.80
N ILE A 222 0.22 -2.75 9.54
CA ILE A 222 0.13 -1.37 9.05
C ILE A 222 1.47 -0.89 8.47
N GLU A 223 2.58 -1.21 9.11
CA GLU A 223 3.92 -0.76 8.73
C GLU A 223 4.33 -1.30 7.35
N GLN A 224 3.94 -2.55 7.04
CA GLN A 224 4.15 -3.13 5.72
C GLN A 224 3.32 -2.42 4.64
N ALA A 225 2.07 -2.07 4.91
CA ALA A 225 1.23 -1.31 3.99
C ALA A 225 1.71 0.15 3.83
N GLU A 226 2.20 0.79 4.89
CA GLU A 226 2.86 2.11 4.84
C GLU A 226 4.06 2.06 3.88
N GLY A 227 4.78 0.93 3.86
CA GLY A 227 5.87 0.64 2.94
C GLY A 227 5.53 0.66 1.45
N LEU A 228 4.25 0.59 1.07
CA LEU A 228 3.83 0.80 -0.32
C LEU A 228 4.02 2.25 -0.77
N GLY A 229 4.12 3.20 0.17
CA GLY A 229 4.58 4.56 -0.08
C GLY A 229 3.49 5.60 -0.30
N PHE A 230 2.21 5.21 -0.26
CA PHE A 230 1.09 6.15 -0.40
C PHE A 230 1.07 7.30 0.61
N PRO A 231 1.44 7.14 1.90
CA PRO A 231 1.53 8.27 2.83
C PRO A 231 2.48 9.38 2.35
N TYR A 232 3.61 9.01 1.76
CA TYR A 232 4.62 9.97 1.27
C TYR A 232 4.19 10.62 -0.05
N VAL A 233 3.52 9.86 -0.92
CA VAL A 233 2.90 10.42 -2.13
C VAL A 233 1.77 11.38 -1.74
N GLY A 234 0.99 11.03 -0.72
CA GLY A 234 -0.09 11.85 -0.17
C GLY A 234 0.39 13.14 0.45
N ALA A 235 1.54 13.10 1.15
CA ALA A 235 2.19 14.30 1.68
C ALA A 235 2.50 15.33 0.58
N LYS A 236 2.90 14.87 -0.61
CA LYS A 236 3.23 15.71 -1.78
C LYS A 236 2.01 16.09 -2.63
N ALA A 237 1.06 15.16 -2.77
CA ALA A 237 -0.10 15.30 -3.63
C ALA A 237 -1.37 15.77 -2.90
N ASN A 238 -1.26 16.04 -1.59
CA ASN A 238 -2.32 16.55 -0.73
C ASN A 238 -3.54 15.64 -0.61
N PHE A 239 -3.32 14.33 -0.41
CA PHE A 239 -4.39 13.39 -0.08
C PHE A 239 -4.13 12.68 1.25
N ILE A 240 -5.21 12.30 1.94
CA ILE A 240 -5.12 11.53 3.19
C ILE A 240 -4.90 10.06 2.85
N THR A 241 -3.96 9.41 3.55
CA THR A 241 -3.81 7.95 3.48
C THR A 241 -4.36 7.32 4.75
N VAL A 242 -5.10 6.23 4.60
CA VAL A 242 -5.68 5.46 5.72
C VAL A 242 -5.20 4.02 5.60
N ILE A 243 -4.56 3.50 6.66
CA ILE A 243 -3.99 2.16 6.67
C ILE A 243 -4.57 1.38 7.83
N PRO A 244 -5.58 0.52 7.59
CA PRO A 244 -6.13 -0.36 8.61
C PRO A 244 -5.32 -1.66 8.77
N SER A 245 -5.42 -2.24 9.96
CA SER A 245 -5.12 -3.66 10.18
C SER A 245 -6.40 -4.50 10.05
N ALA A 246 -6.29 -5.69 9.48
CA ALA A 246 -7.40 -6.63 9.39
C ALA A 246 -7.95 -7.01 10.77
N THR A 247 -9.27 -7.25 10.86
CA THR A 247 -9.92 -7.57 12.15
C THR A 247 -9.32 -8.81 12.81
N THR A 248 -9.00 -9.84 12.01
CA THR A 248 -8.08 -10.88 12.44
C THR A 248 -6.67 -10.42 12.08
N PRO A 249 -5.76 -10.25 13.06
CA PRO A 249 -4.41 -9.75 12.78
C PRO A 249 -3.73 -10.50 11.65
N GLY A 250 -3.30 -9.76 10.63
CA GLY A 250 -2.61 -10.30 9.46
C GLY A 250 -3.50 -11.03 8.45
N PHE A 251 -4.82 -11.14 8.64
CA PHE A 251 -5.68 -11.92 7.74
C PHE A 251 -7.01 -11.24 7.43
N TRP A 252 -7.11 -10.69 6.22
CA TRP A 252 -8.36 -10.14 5.70
C TRP A 252 -9.39 -11.25 5.48
N SER A 253 -10.61 -11.00 5.93
CA SER A 253 -11.80 -11.77 5.59
C SER A 253 -12.36 -11.25 4.28
N GLU A 254 -11.79 -11.71 3.15
CA GLU A 254 -12.26 -11.28 1.85
C GLU A 254 -13.74 -11.66 1.70
N PRO A 255 -14.59 -10.79 1.11
CA PRO A 255 -16.06 -10.93 1.08
C PRO A 255 -16.54 -12.32 0.64
N ASN A 256 -15.76 -12.99 -0.21
CA ASN A 256 -16.13 -14.24 -0.86
C ASN A 256 -15.43 -15.48 -0.27
N SER A 257 -14.24 -15.33 0.31
CA SER A 257 -13.52 -16.43 0.96
C SER A 257 -14.06 -16.64 2.38
N LYS A 258 -14.48 -15.55 3.06
CA LYS A 258 -14.88 -15.55 4.48
C LYS A 258 -13.90 -16.34 5.32
N SER A 259 -12.61 -16.09 5.08
CA SER A 259 -11.52 -16.81 5.73
C SER A 259 -11.55 -16.68 7.25
N THR A 260 -12.27 -15.69 7.77
CA THR A 260 -12.53 -15.50 9.20
C THR A 260 -14.03 -15.25 9.44
N SER A 261 -14.46 -15.26 10.70
CA SER A 261 -15.85 -14.95 11.07
C SER A 261 -16.18 -13.45 11.00
N TYR A 262 -15.18 -12.58 10.79
CA TYR A 262 -15.36 -11.14 10.78
C TYR A 262 -15.75 -10.62 9.40
N ASN A 263 -16.41 -9.47 9.40
CA ASN A 263 -16.82 -8.76 8.21
C ASN A 263 -15.88 -7.57 7.96
N ASP A 264 -14.73 -7.84 7.35
CA ASP A 264 -13.78 -6.78 7.00
C ASP A 264 -14.33 -5.85 5.90
N GLU A 265 -15.23 -6.32 5.03
CA GLU A 265 -15.92 -5.44 4.06
C GLU A 265 -16.70 -4.33 4.78
N GLY A 266 -17.49 -4.71 5.78
CA GLY A 266 -18.26 -3.79 6.60
C GLY A 266 -17.37 -2.83 7.40
N PHE A 267 -16.28 -3.34 7.96
CA PHE A 267 -15.26 -2.55 8.66
C PHE A 267 -14.68 -1.46 7.73
N LEU A 268 -14.17 -1.84 6.56
CA LEU A 268 -13.54 -0.89 5.63
C LEU A 268 -14.53 0.18 5.14
N LEU A 269 -15.79 -0.19 4.85
CA LEU A 269 -16.83 0.77 4.48
C LEU A 269 -17.14 1.74 5.62
N LYS A 270 -17.20 1.26 6.87
CA LYS A 270 -17.41 2.12 8.04
C LYS A 270 -16.22 3.06 8.26
N LEU A 271 -15.00 2.57 8.08
CA LEU A 271 -13.79 3.37 8.22
C LEU A 271 -13.74 4.52 7.20
N ILE A 272 -14.13 4.27 5.93
CA ILE A 272 -14.30 5.34 4.93
C ILE A 272 -15.26 6.42 5.45
N ASN A 273 -16.44 6.01 5.93
CA ASN A 273 -17.45 6.93 6.47
C ASN A 273 -16.98 7.67 7.74
N ASP A 274 -16.10 7.06 8.53
CA ASP A 274 -15.58 7.69 9.75
C ASP A 274 -14.57 8.79 9.42
N VAL A 275 -13.64 8.51 8.51
CA VAL A 275 -12.66 9.49 8.00
C VAL A 275 -13.37 10.67 7.34
N GLU A 276 -14.46 10.43 6.59
CA GLU A 276 -15.31 11.50 6.02
C GLU A 276 -15.97 12.41 7.05
N LYS A 277 -16.17 11.97 8.31
CA LYS A 277 -16.70 12.81 9.38
C LYS A 277 -15.62 13.68 10.02
N HIS A 278 -14.38 13.19 10.05
CA HIS A 278 -13.26 13.86 10.69
C HIS A 278 -12.53 14.83 9.75
N TYR A 279 -12.57 14.58 8.43
CA TYR A 279 -11.88 15.39 7.43
C TYR A 279 -12.79 15.77 6.25
N SER A 280 -12.47 16.88 5.60
CA SER A 280 -13.10 17.28 4.34
C SER A 280 -12.60 16.37 3.20
N ILE A 281 -13.16 15.17 3.06
CA ILE A 281 -12.84 14.26 1.96
C ILE A 281 -13.61 14.65 0.69
N ASP A 282 -12.93 14.64 -0.46
CA ASP A 282 -13.59 14.59 -1.76
C ASP A 282 -14.10 13.17 -2.01
N THR A 283 -15.36 12.93 -1.68
CA THR A 283 -16.00 11.60 -1.83
C THR A 283 -16.06 11.14 -3.29
N GLN A 284 -15.77 12.03 -4.24
CA GLN A 284 -15.62 11.73 -5.66
C GLN A 284 -14.22 11.21 -6.02
N LYS A 285 -13.31 11.10 -5.05
CA LYS A 285 -11.89 10.75 -5.22
C LYS A 285 -11.40 9.85 -4.09
N ILE A 286 -12.13 8.77 -3.88
CA ILE A 286 -11.72 7.69 -2.98
C ILE A 286 -11.06 6.60 -3.80
N TYR A 287 -9.85 6.20 -3.40
CA TYR A 287 -9.08 5.14 -4.02
C TYR A 287 -8.69 4.09 -2.99
N MET A 288 -8.34 2.90 -3.46
CA MET A 288 -7.88 1.83 -2.60
C MET A 288 -6.67 1.13 -3.24
N SER A 289 -5.64 0.87 -2.45
CA SER A 289 -4.49 0.07 -2.83
C SER A 289 -4.34 -1.11 -1.88
N GLY A 290 -3.72 -2.19 -2.33
CA GLY A 290 -3.29 -3.25 -1.43
C GLY A 290 -2.31 -4.18 -2.12
N ILE A 291 -1.64 -5.00 -1.31
CA ILE A 291 -0.68 -6.00 -1.76
C ILE A 291 -1.10 -7.43 -1.35
N SER A 292 -0.90 -8.41 -2.23
CA SER A 292 -1.18 -9.83 -1.97
C SER A 292 -2.62 -10.03 -1.47
N LEU A 293 -2.85 -10.59 -0.29
CA LEU A 293 -4.19 -10.71 0.31
C LEU A 293 -4.90 -9.35 0.47
N GLY A 294 -4.16 -8.29 0.80
CA GLY A 294 -4.68 -6.93 0.80
C GLY A 294 -5.07 -6.46 -0.60
N ALA A 295 -4.33 -6.86 -1.64
CA ALA A 295 -4.71 -6.60 -3.04
C ALA A 295 -5.97 -7.37 -3.45
N THR A 296 -6.15 -8.57 -2.90
CA THR A 296 -7.39 -9.34 -3.09
C THR A 296 -8.58 -8.62 -2.48
N MET A 297 -8.47 -8.18 -1.22
CA MET A 297 -9.49 -7.37 -0.56
C MET A 297 -9.77 -6.09 -1.37
N THR A 298 -8.73 -5.39 -1.84
CA THR A 298 -8.84 -4.20 -2.70
C THR A 298 -9.58 -4.48 -4.00
N ALA A 299 -9.25 -5.57 -4.68
CA ALA A 299 -9.93 -5.97 -5.91
C ALA A 299 -11.41 -6.29 -5.67
N ASP A 300 -11.72 -7.02 -4.59
CA ASP A 300 -13.10 -7.36 -4.25
C ASP A 300 -13.92 -6.12 -3.85
N MET A 301 -13.34 -5.22 -3.05
CA MET A 301 -13.97 -3.95 -2.68
C MET A 301 -14.27 -3.09 -3.92
N GLY A 302 -13.33 -2.97 -4.86
CA GLY A 302 -13.55 -2.24 -6.11
C GLY A 302 -14.63 -2.87 -6.99
N LEU A 303 -14.67 -4.21 -7.09
CA LEU A 303 -15.66 -4.95 -7.86
C LEU A 303 -17.07 -4.89 -7.24
N LEU A 304 -17.14 -4.93 -5.90
CA LEU A 304 -18.38 -4.95 -5.14
C LEU A 304 -18.93 -3.56 -4.83
N HIS A 305 -18.10 -2.51 -4.83
CA HIS A 305 -18.51 -1.12 -4.56
C HIS A 305 -17.91 -0.13 -5.58
N PRO A 306 -18.06 -0.38 -6.90
CA PRO A 306 -17.50 0.49 -7.92
C PRO A 306 -18.06 1.92 -7.88
N GLU A 307 -19.22 2.16 -7.27
CA GLU A 307 -19.79 3.49 -7.05
C GLU A 307 -18.99 4.36 -6.06
N ILE A 308 -18.21 3.75 -5.17
CA ILE A 308 -17.42 4.45 -4.16
C ILE A 308 -16.03 4.79 -4.72
N PHE A 309 -15.38 3.81 -5.36
CA PHE A 309 -13.98 3.94 -5.74
C PHE A 309 -13.79 4.57 -7.11
N SER A 310 -13.04 5.66 -7.18
CA SER A 310 -12.61 6.30 -8.44
C SER A 310 -11.49 5.53 -9.13
N GLY A 311 -10.84 4.62 -8.42
CA GLY A 311 -9.88 3.68 -8.98
C GLY A 311 -9.26 2.81 -7.89
N ILE A 312 -8.67 1.69 -8.28
CA ILE A 312 -7.97 0.78 -7.36
C ILE A 312 -6.60 0.41 -7.87
N ASP A 313 -5.70 0.10 -6.93
CA ASP A 313 -4.35 -0.37 -7.19
C ASP A 313 -4.16 -1.76 -6.59
N VAL A 314 -3.91 -2.74 -7.47
CA VAL A 314 -3.82 -4.16 -7.12
C VAL A 314 -2.37 -4.60 -7.30
N VAL A 315 -1.66 -4.76 -6.19
CA VAL A 315 -0.25 -5.12 -6.19
C VAL A 315 -0.10 -6.62 -5.87
N ALA A 316 0.46 -7.38 -6.80
CA ALA A 316 0.81 -8.79 -6.61
C ALA A 316 -0.33 -9.61 -6.00
N GLY A 317 -1.54 -9.49 -6.53
CA GLY A 317 -2.70 -10.22 -6.05
C GLY A 317 -3.79 -10.32 -7.10
N GLY A 318 -5.00 -10.62 -6.68
CA GLY A 318 -6.18 -10.75 -7.56
C GLY A 318 -7.41 -11.02 -6.72
N PRO A 319 -8.61 -10.93 -7.28
CA PRO A 319 -9.87 -10.97 -6.52
C PRO A 319 -10.13 -12.38 -5.97
N SER A 320 -11.07 -12.50 -5.04
CA SER A 320 -11.59 -13.78 -4.56
C SER A 320 -12.89 -14.18 -5.28
N LEU A 321 -12.92 -14.03 -6.61
CA LEU A 321 -14.13 -14.27 -7.44
C LEU A 321 -14.80 -15.63 -7.17
N ASN A 322 -16.08 -15.58 -6.84
CA ASN A 322 -16.99 -16.72 -6.86
C ASN A 322 -18.25 -16.42 -7.69
N ALA A 323 -19.18 -17.39 -7.78
CA ALA A 323 -20.40 -17.24 -8.57
C ALA A 323 -21.31 -16.09 -8.08
N ASP A 324 -21.29 -15.80 -6.78
CA ASP A 324 -22.08 -14.74 -6.17
C ASP A 324 -21.49 -13.37 -6.52
N THR A 325 -20.16 -13.21 -6.46
CA THR A 325 -19.47 -11.96 -6.89
C THR A 325 -19.76 -11.65 -8.35
N VAL A 326 -19.68 -12.66 -9.23
CA VAL A 326 -20.01 -12.49 -10.66
C VAL A 326 -21.45 -12.03 -10.84
N SER A 327 -22.39 -12.58 -10.06
CA SER A 327 -23.80 -12.18 -10.09
C SER A 327 -24.01 -10.74 -9.59
N SER A 328 -23.33 -10.35 -8.51
CA SER A 328 -23.35 -8.98 -7.98
C SER A 328 -22.78 -7.98 -8.98
N ILE A 329 -21.63 -8.29 -9.60
CA ILE A 329 -21.03 -7.49 -10.66
C ILE A 329 -22.00 -7.37 -11.84
N GLN A 330 -22.62 -8.46 -12.30
CA GLN A 330 -23.62 -8.43 -13.37
C GLN A 330 -24.83 -7.54 -13.04
N LYS A 331 -25.29 -7.56 -11.80
CA LYS A 331 -26.36 -6.66 -11.34
C LYS A 331 -25.91 -5.21 -11.41
N ARG A 332 -24.71 -4.86 -10.93
CA ARG A 332 -24.16 -3.49 -11.03
C ARG A 332 -23.92 -3.06 -12.48
N VAL A 333 -23.56 -4.01 -13.35
CA VAL A 333 -23.50 -3.79 -14.81
C VAL A 333 -24.85 -3.36 -15.37
N SER A 334 -25.94 -3.96 -14.94
CA SER A 334 -27.28 -3.53 -15.37
C SER A 334 -27.66 -2.12 -14.90
N GLN A 335 -26.95 -1.57 -13.91
CA GLN A 335 -27.16 -0.25 -13.33
C GLN A 335 -26.20 0.82 -13.89
N ASN A 336 -25.34 0.48 -14.85
CA ASN A 336 -24.34 1.37 -15.45
C ASN A 336 -23.26 1.91 -14.47
N LEU A 337 -23.03 1.22 -13.35
CA LEU A 337 -22.05 1.57 -12.32
C LEU A 337 -20.76 0.75 -12.41
N THR A 338 -20.17 0.60 -13.61
CA THR A 338 -19.13 -0.44 -13.80
C THR A 338 -17.73 0.05 -14.07
N ARG A 339 -17.55 1.24 -14.65
CA ARG A 339 -16.20 1.68 -15.00
C ARG A 339 -15.37 1.76 -13.73
N LEU A 340 -14.22 1.12 -13.70
CA LEU A 340 -13.33 1.03 -12.54
C LEU A 340 -11.89 1.08 -13.06
N PRO A 341 -11.21 2.22 -12.94
CA PRO A 341 -9.80 2.36 -13.29
C PRO A 341 -8.94 1.49 -12.38
N ILE A 342 -7.94 0.82 -12.95
CA ILE A 342 -7.08 -0.10 -12.22
C ILE A 342 -5.62 0.11 -12.60
N THR A 343 -4.76 0.11 -11.60
CA THR A 343 -3.34 -0.19 -11.77
C THR A 343 -3.07 -1.59 -11.24
N PHE A 344 -2.35 -2.40 -12.01
CA PHE A 344 -1.95 -3.74 -11.60
C PHE A 344 -0.43 -3.85 -11.64
N GLY A 345 0.18 -4.03 -10.48
CA GLY A 345 1.63 -4.07 -10.32
C GLY A 345 2.08 -5.44 -9.85
N VAL A 346 3.14 -5.98 -10.43
CA VAL A 346 3.68 -7.28 -10.00
C VAL A 346 5.16 -7.39 -10.30
N GLY A 347 5.91 -8.02 -9.40
CA GLY A 347 7.33 -8.32 -9.61
C GLY A 347 7.50 -9.39 -10.68
N THR A 348 8.50 -9.28 -11.58
CA THR A 348 8.69 -10.29 -12.64
C THR A 348 9.10 -11.66 -12.12
N ASP A 349 9.60 -11.72 -10.88
CA ASP A 349 10.07 -12.95 -10.24
C ASP A 349 9.08 -13.42 -9.15
N ASP A 350 7.89 -12.82 -9.12
CA ASP A 350 6.76 -13.26 -8.31
C ASP A 350 6.21 -14.60 -8.83
N GLY A 351 6.59 -15.69 -8.15
CA GLY A 351 6.11 -17.04 -8.48
C GLY A 351 4.64 -17.30 -8.12
N VAL A 352 3.98 -16.43 -7.36
CA VAL A 352 2.56 -16.53 -7.02
C VAL A 352 1.72 -16.07 -8.20
N ASN A 353 2.06 -14.95 -8.82
CA ASN A 353 1.29 -14.36 -9.91
C ASN A 353 1.78 -14.78 -11.30
N PHE A 354 3.09 -15.01 -11.46
CA PHE A 354 3.69 -15.40 -12.73
C PHE A 354 4.11 -16.87 -12.79
N LEU A 355 4.05 -17.41 -14.00
CA LEU A 355 4.74 -18.62 -14.42
C LEU A 355 6.01 -18.24 -15.17
N LYS A 356 7.10 -18.92 -14.82
CA LYS A 356 8.37 -18.88 -15.55
C LYS A 356 8.86 -20.30 -15.75
N ALA A 357 9.34 -20.64 -16.94
CA ALA A 357 9.96 -21.95 -17.18
C ALA A 357 11.30 -22.09 -16.44
N ASP A 358 12.05 -20.99 -16.35
CA ASP A 358 13.28 -20.86 -15.57
C ASP A 358 13.52 -19.38 -15.18
N SER A 359 14.62 -19.09 -14.47
CA SER A 359 14.93 -17.74 -14.00
C SER A 359 15.16 -16.70 -15.11
N ASN A 360 15.45 -17.12 -16.34
CA ASN A 360 15.74 -16.25 -17.50
C ASN A 360 14.57 -16.10 -18.47
N SER A 361 13.55 -16.94 -18.32
CA SER A 361 12.34 -16.91 -19.12
C SER A 361 11.50 -15.67 -18.85
N LYS A 362 10.82 -15.19 -19.90
CA LYS A 362 9.83 -14.12 -19.79
C LYS A 362 8.71 -14.54 -18.82
N PRO A 363 8.35 -13.72 -17.82
CA PRO A 363 7.22 -14.01 -16.95
C PRO A 363 5.90 -13.97 -17.75
N GLN A 364 5.04 -14.94 -17.48
CA GLN A 364 3.69 -15.04 -18.04
C GLN A 364 2.68 -15.08 -16.91
N LEU A 365 1.69 -14.18 -16.97
CA LEU A 365 0.59 -14.15 -16.02
C LEU A 365 -0.13 -15.49 -16.04
N ARG A 366 -0.30 -16.05 -14.85
CA ARG A 366 -1.04 -17.29 -14.62
C ARG A 366 -2.43 -17.23 -15.27
N THR A 367 -2.82 -18.30 -15.98
CA THR A 367 -4.08 -18.34 -16.74
C THR A 367 -5.31 -18.27 -15.83
N GLU A 368 -5.15 -18.60 -14.55
CA GLU A 368 -6.14 -18.43 -13.49
C GLU A 368 -6.61 -16.96 -13.36
N TYR A 369 -5.78 -15.99 -13.71
CA TYR A 369 -6.12 -14.57 -13.70
C TYR A 369 -6.93 -14.11 -14.93
N GLU A 370 -7.08 -14.94 -15.97
CA GLU A 370 -7.79 -14.56 -17.20
C GLU A 370 -9.23 -14.13 -16.92
N SER A 371 -9.96 -14.91 -16.11
CA SER A 371 -11.36 -14.60 -15.77
C SER A 371 -11.49 -13.28 -15.00
N PHE A 372 -10.54 -13.00 -14.12
CA PHE A 372 -10.49 -11.72 -13.40
C PHE A 372 -10.31 -10.55 -14.35
N PHE A 373 -9.25 -10.57 -15.15
CA PHE A 373 -8.96 -9.45 -16.05
C PHE A 373 -10.05 -9.31 -17.13
N ASN A 374 -10.67 -10.39 -17.58
CA ASN A 374 -11.81 -10.30 -18.51
C ASN A 374 -13.06 -9.69 -17.84
N THR A 375 -13.26 -9.89 -16.53
CA THR A 375 -14.32 -9.21 -15.77
C THR A 375 -14.07 -7.71 -15.72
N LEU A 376 -12.85 -7.29 -15.39
CA LEU A 376 -12.43 -5.89 -15.37
C LEU A 376 -12.49 -5.24 -16.76
N LYS A 377 -12.03 -5.95 -17.79
CA LYS A 377 -12.14 -5.50 -19.18
C LYS A 377 -13.59 -5.25 -19.56
N LYS A 378 -14.49 -6.18 -19.23
CA LYS A 378 -15.93 -5.99 -19.47
C LYS A 378 -16.48 -4.75 -18.76
N MET A 379 -16.14 -4.58 -17.48
CA MET A 379 -16.53 -3.42 -16.67
C MET A 379 -16.07 -2.10 -17.29
N ASN A 380 -14.87 -2.10 -17.89
CA ASN A 380 -14.22 -0.97 -18.54
C ASN A 380 -14.43 -0.87 -20.06
N ASN A 381 -15.37 -1.64 -20.63
CA ASN A 381 -15.64 -1.70 -22.07
C ASN A 381 -14.37 -1.93 -22.92
N ILE A 382 -13.47 -2.78 -22.43
CA ILE A 382 -12.26 -3.21 -23.12
C ILE A 382 -12.56 -4.55 -23.81
N SER A 383 -12.00 -4.73 -25.01
CA SER A 383 -12.11 -5.99 -25.75
C SER A 383 -11.58 -7.18 -24.93
N LEU A 384 -12.40 -8.23 -24.84
CA LEU A 384 -12.03 -9.48 -24.18
C LEU A 384 -11.07 -10.27 -25.04
N THR A 385 -10.13 -10.96 -24.40
CA THR A 385 -9.11 -11.76 -25.07
C THR A 385 -8.83 -13.03 -24.27
N THR A 386 -8.57 -14.12 -24.97
CA THR A 386 -7.95 -15.30 -24.38
C THR A 386 -6.47 -15.01 -24.14
N PHE A 387 -5.94 -15.46 -23.01
CA PHE A 387 -4.55 -15.24 -22.68
C PHE A 387 -3.64 -15.98 -23.67
N ASP A 388 -2.73 -15.22 -24.27
CA ASP A 388 -1.67 -15.70 -25.14
C ASP A 388 -0.33 -15.60 -24.40
N ALA A 389 0.33 -16.75 -24.27
CA ALA A 389 1.62 -16.93 -23.61
C ALA A 389 2.74 -16.04 -24.21
N ASN A 390 2.58 -15.54 -25.44
CA ASN A 390 3.52 -14.59 -26.04
C ASN A 390 3.55 -13.23 -25.32
N TYR A 391 2.53 -12.90 -24.52
CA TYR A 391 2.45 -11.63 -23.78
C TYR A 391 2.53 -11.85 -22.27
N THR A 392 3.24 -10.96 -21.57
CA THR A 392 3.41 -11.07 -20.10
C THR A 392 2.08 -11.04 -19.37
N PHE A 393 1.13 -10.20 -19.78
CA PHE A 393 -0.21 -10.12 -19.20
C PHE A 393 -1.26 -10.88 -20.02
N GLY A 394 -0.84 -11.87 -20.80
CA GLY A 394 -1.73 -12.67 -21.65
C GLY A 394 -2.34 -11.92 -22.84
N SER A 395 -2.09 -10.62 -23.01
CA SER A 395 -2.62 -9.84 -24.14
C SER A 395 -1.70 -8.66 -24.47
N PRO A 396 -1.70 -8.17 -25.72
CA PRO A 396 -0.90 -7.01 -26.09
C PRO A 396 -1.34 -5.77 -25.30
N LEU A 397 -0.35 -5.01 -24.82
CA LEU A 397 -0.55 -3.70 -24.21
C LEU A 397 -0.34 -2.60 -25.25
N LYS A 398 -0.96 -1.46 -25.02
CA LYS A 398 -0.74 -0.20 -25.73
C LYS A 398 0.11 0.73 -24.86
N ASN A 399 0.68 1.77 -25.48
CA ASN A 399 1.48 2.80 -24.80
C ASN A 399 2.52 2.20 -23.83
N SER A 400 3.19 1.14 -24.25
CA SER A 400 4.15 0.47 -23.39
C SER A 400 5.39 1.34 -23.21
N GLN A 401 5.81 1.47 -21.96
CA GLN A 401 6.98 2.26 -21.58
C GLN A 401 7.86 1.46 -20.64
N THR A 402 9.12 1.85 -20.60
CA THR A 402 10.11 1.30 -19.69
C THR A 402 10.79 2.49 -19.04
N LEU A 403 10.82 2.49 -17.72
CA LEU A 403 11.52 3.47 -16.93
C LEU A 403 12.56 2.77 -16.04
N GLU A 404 13.65 3.47 -15.77
CA GLU A 404 14.64 3.03 -14.79
C GLU A 404 14.63 4.02 -13.64
N LYS A 405 14.23 3.52 -12.46
CA LYS A 405 14.15 4.30 -11.22
C LYS A 405 14.70 3.45 -10.11
N TYR A 406 15.65 4.02 -9.36
CA TYR A 406 16.10 3.42 -8.10
C TYR A 406 16.67 2.01 -8.27
N GLY A 407 17.39 1.77 -9.38
CA GLY A 407 17.92 0.45 -9.72
C GLY A 407 16.88 -0.56 -10.21
N TYR A 408 15.59 -0.22 -10.22
CA TYR A 408 14.52 -1.03 -10.78
C TYR A 408 14.21 -0.61 -12.21
N LYS A 409 14.03 -1.62 -13.07
CA LYS A 409 13.45 -1.44 -14.40
C LYS A 409 11.95 -1.74 -14.32
N ILE A 410 11.15 -0.70 -14.49
CA ILE A 410 9.69 -0.79 -14.38
C ILE A 410 9.10 -0.66 -15.79
N ASN A 411 8.31 -1.65 -16.20
CA ASN A 411 7.65 -1.64 -17.49
C ASN A 411 6.16 -1.44 -17.29
N THR A 412 5.59 -0.49 -18.02
CA THR A 412 4.16 -0.21 -17.99
C THR A 412 3.55 -0.46 -19.36
N GLY A 413 2.24 -0.61 -19.39
CA GLY A 413 1.43 -0.54 -20.60
C GLY A 413 -0.04 -0.70 -20.28
N GLU A 414 -0.89 -0.36 -21.22
CA GLU A 414 -2.31 -0.13 -20.95
C GLU A 414 -3.20 -0.99 -21.83
N TRP A 415 -4.40 -1.30 -21.33
CA TRP A 415 -5.51 -1.76 -22.16
C TRP A 415 -6.53 -0.64 -22.35
N TYR A 416 -6.85 -0.36 -23.61
CA TYR A 416 -7.74 0.73 -24.00
C TYR A 416 -9.19 0.29 -24.06
N SER A 417 -10.07 1.17 -23.61
CA SER A 417 -11.50 1.00 -23.83
C SER A 417 -11.86 1.09 -25.32
N ASN A 418 -12.98 0.49 -25.70
CA ASN A 418 -13.47 0.48 -27.08
C ASN A 418 -14.16 1.80 -27.46
N ASP A 419 -14.76 2.51 -26.50
CA ASP A 419 -15.42 3.81 -26.71
C ASP A 419 -14.45 4.99 -26.57
N ASN A 420 -13.17 4.72 -26.82
CA ASN A 420 -12.06 5.62 -26.54
C ASN A 420 -11.92 6.74 -27.59
N LEU A 421 -12.77 7.76 -27.49
CA LEU A 421 -12.69 8.99 -28.29
C LEU A 421 -11.60 9.98 -27.80
N GLN A 422 -11.01 9.77 -26.62
CA GLN A 422 -10.10 10.73 -25.95
C GLN A 422 -8.74 10.14 -25.51
N LYS A 423 -8.41 8.89 -25.86
CA LYS A 423 -7.32 8.10 -25.25
C LYS A 423 -7.47 7.93 -23.73
N THR A 424 -8.68 7.66 -23.24
CA THR A 424 -8.98 7.34 -21.84
C THR A 424 -8.63 5.87 -21.55
N ASP A 425 -7.67 5.65 -20.66
CA ASP A 425 -7.14 4.33 -20.28
C ASP A 425 -7.74 3.91 -18.95
N TYR A 426 -8.26 2.69 -18.81
CA TYR A 426 -8.87 2.25 -17.54
C TYR A 426 -8.07 1.16 -16.84
N MET A 427 -7.05 0.61 -17.48
CA MET A 427 -6.26 -0.48 -16.93
C MET A 427 -4.80 -0.28 -17.31
N MET A 428 -3.96 0.11 -16.35
CA MET A 428 -2.51 0.14 -16.47
C MET A 428 -1.93 -1.12 -15.84
N MET A 429 -1.13 -1.83 -16.62
CA MET A 429 -0.41 -3.02 -16.21
C MET A 429 1.06 -2.65 -16.03
N CYS A 430 1.66 -3.10 -14.93
CA CYS A 430 3.02 -2.75 -14.55
C CYS A 430 3.78 -3.99 -14.08
N THR A 431 5.00 -4.17 -14.58
CA THR A 431 5.98 -5.09 -14.00
C THR A 431 7.16 -4.34 -13.41
N VAL A 432 7.64 -4.83 -12.26
CA VAL A 432 8.91 -4.42 -11.69
C VAL A 432 9.90 -5.56 -11.88
N ASN A 433 10.95 -5.34 -12.68
CA ASN A 433 11.92 -6.37 -13.00
C ASN A 433 12.69 -6.81 -11.75
N GLU A 434 12.94 -8.13 -11.67
CA GLU A 434 13.74 -8.77 -10.60
C GLU A 434 13.21 -8.48 -9.19
N MET A 435 11.90 -8.28 -9.10
CA MET A 435 11.19 -8.15 -7.84
C MET A 435 10.34 -9.39 -7.60
N TRP A 436 10.33 -9.81 -6.34
CA TRP A 436 9.59 -10.97 -5.87
C TRP A 436 8.16 -10.58 -5.49
N HIS A 437 7.44 -11.50 -4.86
CA HIS A 437 6.16 -11.23 -4.22
C HIS A 437 6.36 -10.37 -2.96
N SER A 438 6.77 -9.12 -3.17
CA SER A 438 7.11 -8.16 -2.11
C SER A 438 6.62 -6.76 -2.46
N ASN A 439 6.80 -5.83 -1.51
CA ASN A 439 6.37 -4.46 -1.66
C ASN A 439 7.07 -3.79 -2.85
N PRO A 440 6.32 -3.23 -3.82
CA PRO A 440 6.93 -2.38 -4.81
C PRO A 440 7.50 -1.12 -4.17
N ASN A 441 8.63 -0.67 -4.68
CA ASN A 441 9.21 0.64 -4.37
C ASN A 441 8.12 1.76 -4.44
N PRO A 442 8.03 2.71 -3.49
CA PRO A 442 7.23 3.95 -3.49
C PRO A 442 7.10 4.71 -4.79
N TYR A 443 8.06 4.63 -5.72
CA TYR A 443 7.86 5.12 -7.08
C TYR A 443 6.61 4.51 -7.73
N TYR A 444 6.33 3.25 -7.44
CA TYR A 444 5.13 2.55 -7.88
C TYR A 444 3.87 3.23 -7.35
N ALA A 445 3.82 3.64 -6.08
CA ALA A 445 2.69 4.40 -5.54
C ALA A 445 2.55 5.76 -6.23
N GLU A 446 3.65 6.46 -6.50
CA GLU A 446 3.62 7.72 -7.27
C GLU A 446 3.06 7.50 -8.68
N MET A 447 3.55 6.47 -9.37
CA MET A 447 3.10 6.09 -10.70
C MET A 447 1.62 5.68 -10.69
N SER A 448 1.20 4.88 -9.72
CA SER A 448 -0.20 4.46 -9.55
C SER A 448 -1.09 5.67 -9.30
N TRP A 449 -0.71 6.55 -8.37
CA TRP A 449 -1.42 7.78 -8.07
C TRP A 449 -1.56 8.68 -9.31
N ASN A 450 -0.46 8.92 -10.02
CA ASN A 450 -0.46 9.74 -11.24
C ASN A 450 -1.38 9.17 -12.32
N TYR A 451 -1.56 7.85 -12.36
CA TYR A 451 -2.51 7.20 -13.25
C TYR A 451 -3.97 7.35 -12.75
N LEU A 452 -4.23 6.99 -11.48
CA LEU A 452 -5.58 6.91 -10.92
C LEU A 452 -6.22 8.27 -10.63
N ASN A 453 -5.45 9.29 -10.26
CA ASN A 453 -5.98 10.64 -9.95
C ASN A 453 -6.58 11.36 -11.18
N LYS A 454 -6.42 10.78 -12.38
CA LYS A 454 -7.12 11.23 -13.59
C LYS A 454 -8.61 10.93 -13.54
N PHE A 455 -9.07 10.10 -12.60
CA PHE A 455 -10.46 9.64 -12.53
C PHE A 455 -11.18 10.15 -11.29
N SER A 456 -12.48 10.36 -11.41
CA SER A 456 -13.33 10.83 -10.34
C SER A 456 -14.75 10.27 -10.52
N ARG A 457 -15.57 10.25 -9.46
CA ARG A 457 -16.97 9.83 -9.49
C ARG A 457 -17.90 11.04 -9.49
N LYS A 458 -18.98 10.98 -10.26
CA LYS A 458 -20.12 11.88 -10.03
C LYS A 458 -20.87 11.45 -8.78
N ALA A 459 -21.75 12.32 -8.28
CA ALA A 459 -22.64 12.01 -7.15
C ALA A 459 -23.55 10.79 -7.39
N ASP A 460 -23.80 10.41 -8.65
CA ASP A 460 -24.57 9.22 -9.01
C ASP A 460 -23.72 7.94 -9.15
N GLY A 461 -22.42 8.00 -8.83
CA GLY A 461 -21.47 6.88 -8.95
C GLY A 461 -20.89 6.68 -10.35
N THR A 462 -21.30 7.49 -11.34
CA THR A 462 -20.74 7.42 -12.70
C THR A 462 -19.29 7.89 -12.69
N LEU A 463 -18.39 7.11 -13.28
CA LEU A 463 -16.99 7.52 -13.45
C LEU A 463 -16.86 8.61 -14.51
N ILE A 464 -16.00 9.60 -14.23
CA ILE A 464 -15.52 10.59 -15.18
C ILE A 464 -14.00 10.60 -15.20
N GLN A 465 -13.45 10.94 -16.35
CA GLN A 465 -12.05 11.32 -16.46
C GLN A 465 -11.95 12.84 -16.39
N LEU A 466 -10.97 13.31 -15.62
CA LEU A 466 -10.63 14.71 -15.48
C LEU A 466 -9.78 15.17 -16.68
N PRO A 467 -9.90 16.43 -17.10
CA PRO A 467 -8.99 17.01 -18.10
C PRO A 467 -7.54 16.90 -17.65
N SER A 468 -6.65 16.54 -18.58
CA SER A 468 -5.20 16.47 -18.36
C SER A 468 -4.58 17.82 -18.05
#